data_AF-A0A9E3YZE5-F1
#
_entry.id   AF-A0A9E3YZE5-F1
#
_cell.length_a   1.000
_cell.length_b   1.000
_cell.length_c   1.000
_cell.angle_alpha   90.00
_cell.angle_beta   90.00
_cell.angle_gamma   90.00
#
_symmetry.space_group_name_H-M   'P 1'
#
loop_
_entity.id
_entity.type
_entity.pdbx_description
1 polymer ?
#
loop_
_entity_poly.entity_id
_entity_poly.type
_entity_poly.pdbx_seq_one_letter_code
_entity_poly.pdbx_strand_id
1 'polypeptide(L)' 'MSEELKPCPFCGSEAKHDVDADHHGEFHTIGCSNDDCCAWWLFYTIHSSDVQHAISQWNRRPPAGREVVDG' A
#
# COMPACT_ATOMS: atom_id res chain seq x y z
N MET A 1 3.57 13.29 12.61
CA MET A 1 3.67 11.95 13.21
C MET A 1 3.77 10.96 12.06
N SER A 2 4.72 10.04 12.09
CA SER A 2 4.80 8.98 11.08
C SER A 2 3.71 7.95 11.31
N GLU A 3 3.02 7.54 10.25
CA GLU A 3 2.04 6.46 10.33
C GLU A 3 2.73 5.09 10.30
N GLU A 4 2.18 4.13 11.04
CA GLU A 4 2.57 2.73 10.93
C GLU A 4 1.84 2.07 9.74
N LEU A 5 2.53 1.19 9.03
CA LEU A 5 1.97 0.48 7.88
C LEU A 5 0.94 -0.56 8.35
N LYS A 6 -0.32 -0.38 7.96
CA LYS A 6 -1.40 -1.31 8.33
C LYS A 6 -1.34 -2.61 7.51
N PRO A 7 -1.91 -3.71 8.03
CA PRO A 7 -2.07 -4.94 7.25
C PRO A 7 -2.85 -4.75 5.94
N CYS A 8 -2.71 -5.75 5.07
CA CYS A 8 -3.36 -5.80 3.77
C CYS A 8 -4.89 -5.62 3.89
N PRO A 9 -5.48 -4.66 3.15
CA PRO A 9 -6.92 -4.45 3.16
C PRO A 9 -7.74 -5.62 2.60
N PHE A 10 -7.11 -6.50 1.81
CA PHE A 10 -7.80 -7.56 1.09
C PHE A 10 -7.78 -8.91 1.84
N CYS A 11 -6.62 -9.31 2.36
CA CYS A 11 -6.46 -10.62 3.02
C CYS A 11 -6.03 -10.53 4.49
N GLY A 12 -5.71 -9.33 5.00
CA GLY A 12 -5.27 -9.13 6.38
C GLY A 12 -3.84 -9.57 6.69
N SER A 13 -3.11 -10.16 5.74
CA SER A 13 -1.68 -10.47 5.89
C SER A 13 -0.84 -9.19 6.06
N GLU A 14 0.40 -9.37 6.51
CA GLU A 14 1.37 -8.28 6.65
C GLU A 14 1.54 -7.51 5.32
N ALA A 15 1.74 -6.20 5.45
CA ALA A 15 2.13 -5.34 4.34
C ALA A 15 3.60 -5.01 4.46
N LYS A 16 4.30 -4.87 3.34
CA LYS A 16 5.72 -4.53 3.30
C LYS A 16 5.92 -3.25 2.50
N HIS A 17 6.88 -2.46 2.95
CA HIS A 17 7.47 -1.36 2.21
C HIS A 17 8.86 -1.77 1.76
N ASP A 18 9.16 -1.53 0.50
CA ASP A 18 10.48 -1.78 -0.09
C ASP A 18 10.96 -0.53 -0.82
N VAL A 19 12.29 -0.37 -0.88
CA VAL A 19 12.96 0.72 -1.58
C VAL A 19 13.94 0.09 -2.54
N ASP A 20 13.76 0.40 -3.81
CA ASP A 20 14.64 -0.07 -4.87
C ASP A 20 15.06 1.15 -5.72
N ALA A 21 16.11 0.99 -6.50
CA ALA A 21 16.70 2.06 -7.29
C ALA A 21 17.21 1.54 -8.62
N ASP A 22 16.90 2.28 -9.69
CA ASP A 22 17.47 2.04 -11.01
C ASP A 22 18.11 3.33 -11.58
N HIS A 23 18.40 3.32 -12.88
CA HIS A 23 18.99 4.46 -13.57
C HIS A 23 18.04 5.66 -13.73
N HIS A 24 16.77 5.52 -13.33
CA HIS A 24 15.75 6.56 -13.26
C HIS A 24 15.54 7.13 -11.85
N GLY A 25 16.15 6.53 -10.82
CA GLY A 25 16.13 7.01 -9.43
C GLY A 25 15.61 5.97 -8.44
N GLU A 26 15.40 6.40 -7.20
CA GLU A 26 14.78 5.57 -6.15
C GLU A 26 13.27 5.52 -6.33
N PHE A 27 12.69 4.33 -6.17
CA PHE A 27 11.25 4.12 -6.14
C PHE A 27 10.84 3.31 -4.92
N HIS A 28 9.66 3.63 -4.40
CA HIS A 28 9.10 2.98 -3.23
C HIS A 28 7.98 2.04 -3.65
N THR A 29 7.96 0.86 -3.06
CA THR A 29 6.95 -0.16 -3.32
C THR A 29 6.25 -0.50 -2.01
N ILE A 30 4.92 -0.54 -2.00
CA ILE A 30 4.15 -0.99 -0.82
C ILE A 30 3.14 -2.03 -1.28
N GLY A 31 3.15 -3.21 -0.68
CA GLY A 31 2.27 -4.30 -1.08
C GLY A 31 2.03 -5.32 0.02
N CYS A 32 1.14 -6.26 -0.25
CA CYS A 32 0.93 -7.42 0.62
C CYS A 32 2.14 -8.36 0.56
N SER A 33 2.49 -8.96 1.70
CA SER A 33 3.55 -9.97 1.78
C SER A 33 3.14 -11.35 1.29
N ASN A 34 1.84 -11.57 1.06
CA ASN A 34 1.27 -12.81 0.53
C ASN A 34 1.24 -12.74 -1.01
N ASP A 35 1.95 -13.65 -1.67
CA ASP A 35 2.08 -13.73 -3.13
C ASP A 35 0.82 -14.22 -3.85
N ASP A 36 -0.08 -14.89 -3.14
CA ASP A 36 -1.41 -15.24 -3.66
C ASP A 36 -2.42 -14.10 -3.54
N CYS A 37 -2.08 -12.98 -2.90
CA CYS A 37 -2.97 -11.83 -2.77
C CYS A 37 -2.96 -10.98 -4.04
N CYS A 38 -4.14 -10.50 -4.48
CA CYS A 38 -4.22 -9.57 -5.61
C CYS A 38 -3.49 -8.23 -5.38
N ALA A 39 -3.18 -7.90 -4.13
CA ALA A 39 -2.37 -6.76 -3.74
C ALA A 39 -0.90 -7.12 -3.46
N TRP A 40 -0.45 -8.29 -3.90
CA TRP A 40 0.95 -8.64 -3.85
C TRP A 40 1.76 -7.61 -4.65
N TRP A 41 2.69 -6.96 -3.96
CA TRP A 41 3.71 -6.10 -4.55
C TRP A 41 3.18 -4.99 -5.49
N LEU A 42 2.44 -4.02 -4.94
CA LEU A 42 1.99 -2.87 -5.73
C LEU A 42 3.11 -1.84 -5.92
N PHE A 43 3.54 -1.69 -7.17
CA PHE A 43 4.48 -0.63 -7.57
C PHE A 43 3.79 0.72 -7.53
N TYR A 44 4.23 1.57 -6.61
CA TYR A 44 3.85 2.98 -6.60
C TYR A 44 4.85 3.73 -7.49
N THR A 45 4.42 4.13 -8.68
CA THR A 45 5.15 5.09 -9.50
C THR A 45 5.00 6.52 -8.96
N ILE A 46 4.61 6.68 -7.69
CA ILE A 46 4.53 8.00 -7.08
C ILE A 46 5.97 8.48 -7.00
N HIS A 47 6.29 9.49 -7.81
CA HIS A 47 7.48 10.33 -7.69
C HIS A 47 7.42 11.06 -6.34
N SER A 48 7.58 10.34 -5.24
CA SER A 48 7.69 10.90 -3.92
C SER A 48 8.77 10.14 -3.19
N SER A 49 9.88 10.82 -2.88
CA SER A 49 10.87 10.38 -1.90
C SER A 49 10.31 10.34 -0.46
N ASP A 50 8.99 10.29 -0.30
CA ASP A 50 8.27 10.38 0.97
C ASP A 50 7.49 9.09 1.24
N VAL A 51 8.13 8.17 1.95
CA VAL A 51 7.54 6.92 2.43
C VAL A 51 6.26 7.15 3.24
N GLN A 52 6.14 8.26 3.97
CA GLN A 52 4.94 8.53 4.78
C GLN A 52 3.73 8.83 3.90
N HIS A 53 3.93 9.47 2.76
CA HIS A 53 2.87 9.63 1.77
C HIS A 53 2.39 8.27 1.26
N ALA A 54 3.30 7.38 0.88
CA ALA A 54 2.96 6.05 0.40
C ALA A 54 2.23 5.22 1.48
N ILE A 55 2.69 5.26 2.74
CA ILE A 55 2.02 4.60 3.87
C ILE A 55 0.60 5.16 4.05
N SER A 56 0.41 6.48 3.99
CA SER A 56 -0.91 7.09 4.14
C SER A 56 -1.90 6.66 3.05
N GLN A 57 -1.43 6.50 1.81
CA GLN A 57 -2.24 5.98 0.70
C GLN A 57 -2.58 4.52 0.91
N TRP A 58 -1.59 3.70 1.27
CA TRP A 58 -1.83 2.29 1.60
C TRP A 58 -2.80 2.14 2.76
N ASN A 59 -2.75 3.00 3.77
CA ASN A 59 -3.58 2.96 4.97
C ASN A 59 -5.00 3.48 4.77
N ARG A 60 -5.29 4.14 3.65
CA ARG A 60 -6.62 4.68 3.35
C ARG A 60 -7.63 3.54 3.21
N ARG A 61 -8.72 3.63 3.96
CA ARG A 61 -9.84 2.68 3.91
C ARG A 61 -11.14 3.46 3.64
N PRO A 62 -12.15 2.85 2.99
CA PRO A 62 -13.46 3.47 2.92
C PRO A 62 -14.01 3.68 4.34
N PRO A 63 -14.89 4.69 4.54
CA PRO A 63 -15.61 4.84 5.80
C PRO A 63 -16.35 3.54 6.13
N ALA A 64 -16.31 3.11 7.39
CA ALA A 64 -17.10 1.96 7.83
C ALA A 64 -18.59 2.28 7.63
N GLY A 65 -19.33 1.40 6.93
CA GLY A 65 -20.80 1.45 6.87
C GLY A 65 -21.44 2.01 5.59
N ARG A 66 -20.80 1.90 4.41
CA ARG A 66 -21.59 2.02 3.18
C ARG A 66 -22.29 0.69 2.93
N GLU A 67 -23.60 0.64 3.18
CA GLU A 67 -24.45 -0.47 2.73
C GLU A 67 -24.19 -0.66 1.23
N VAL A 68 -23.77 -1.87 0.87
CA VAL A 68 -23.78 -2.30 -0.52
C VAL A 68 -25.27 -2.44 -0.86
N VAL A 69 -25.82 -1.47 -1.58
CA VAL A 69 -27.12 -1.67 -2.21
C VAL A 69 -26.88 -2.63 -3.36
N ASP A 70 -27.37 -3.86 -3.21
CA ASP A 70 -27.42 -4.81 -4.31
C ASP A 70 -28.23 -4.16 -5.45
N GLY A 71 -27.58 -3.99 -6.59
CA GLY A 71 -28.18 -3.45 -7.82
C GLY A 71 -28.84 -4.52 -8.67
#